data_AF-A0A822DA24-F1
#
_entry.id   AF-A0A822DA24-F1
#
_cell.length_a   1.000
_cell.length_b   1.000
_cell.length_c   1.000
_cell.angle_alpha   90.00
_cell.angle_beta   90.00
_cell.angle_gamma   90.00
#
_symmetry.space_group_name_H-M   'P 1'
#
loop_
_entity.id
_entity.type
_entity.pdbx_description
1 polymer ?
#
loop_
_entity_poly.entity_id
_entity_poly.type
_entity_poly.pdbx_seq_one_letter_code
_entity_poly.pdbx_strand_id
1 'polypeptide(L)'
;PLLPHQLQRLAKRVSLGIGKLGGIGGDSSGDIFLAFSTANILNKSSTIKVAEFVSNEQINPLFDATIQCVEEAIINSLIAAETMIGYGGIRVDAISHDNVIKILKKYNRLNDRKE
;
A
#
# COMPACT_ATOMS: atom_id res chain seq x y z
N PRO A 1 -13.78 12.48 -1.44
CA PRO A 1 -13.16 13.69 -2.05
C PRO A 1 -12.10 14.27 -1.11
N LEU A 2 -10.89 14.56 -1.61
CA LEU A 2 -9.78 15.06 -0.78
C LEU A 2 -9.10 16.28 -1.40
N LEU A 3 -8.69 17.21 -0.54
CA LEU A 3 -7.87 18.38 -0.91
C LEU A 3 -6.37 18.02 -0.95
N PRO A 4 -5.52 18.82 -1.61
CA PRO A 4 -4.08 18.55 -1.72
C PRO A 4 -3.38 18.28 -0.37
N HIS A 5 -3.69 19.06 0.67
CA HIS A 5 -3.09 18.88 2.00
C HIS A 5 -3.58 17.59 2.70
N GLN A 6 -4.81 17.13 2.41
CA GLN A 6 -5.33 15.86 2.91
C GLN A 6 -4.68 14.67 2.18
N LEU A 7 -4.45 14.79 0.88
CA LEU A 7 -3.69 13.81 0.09
C LEU A 7 -2.25 13.68 0.57
N GLN A 8 -1.60 14.79 0.94
CA GLN A 8 -0.27 14.73 1.55
C GLN A 8 -0.27 13.98 2.89
N ARG A 9 -1.33 14.13 3.70
CA ARG A 9 -1.52 13.35 4.94
C ARG A 9 -1.74 11.87 4.64
N LEU A 10 -2.49 11.55 3.58
CA LEU A 10 -2.73 10.18 3.12
C LEU A 10 -1.42 9.51 2.66
N ALA A 11 -0.63 10.18 1.82
CA ALA A 11 0.65 9.68 1.34
C ALA A 11 1.62 9.35 2.49
N LYS A 12 1.60 10.13 3.58
CA LYS A 12 2.40 9.84 4.78
C LYS A 12 1.98 8.58 5.53
N ARG A 13 0.82 7.98 5.26
CA ARG A 13 0.38 6.73 5.89
C ARG A 13 0.97 5.49 5.22
N VAL A 14 1.48 5.63 4.00
CA VAL A 14 2.12 4.52 3.27
C VAL A 14 3.31 3.96 4.05
N SER A 15 4.10 4.81 4.69
CA SER A 15 5.24 4.36 5.52
C SER A 15 4.85 3.47 6.69
N LEU A 16 3.65 3.64 7.26
CA LEU A 16 3.16 2.78 8.34
C LEU A 16 2.82 1.38 7.81
N GLY A 17 2.25 1.27 6.62
CA GLY A 17 2.00 -0.02 5.96
C GLY A 17 3.30 -0.77 5.66
N ILE A 18 4.30 -0.05 5.13
CA ILE A 18 5.66 -0.58 4.92
C ILE A 18 6.29 -1.05 6.24
N GLY A 19 6.17 -0.24 7.30
CA GLY A 19 6.71 -0.55 8.62
C GLY A 19 6.14 -1.83 9.24
N LYS A 20 4.86 -2.16 8.98
CA LYS A 20 4.24 -3.42 9.45
C LYS A 20 4.88 -4.66 8.83
N LEU A 21 5.51 -4.52 7.67
CA LEU A 21 6.22 -5.60 6.98
C LEU A 21 7.74 -5.59 7.23
N GLY A 22 8.21 -4.75 8.16
CA GLY A 22 9.62 -4.66 8.54
C GLY A 22 10.47 -3.71 7.68
N GLY A 23 9.86 -2.92 6.79
CA GLY A 23 10.57 -1.88 6.07
C GLY A 23 10.95 -0.72 7.00
N ILE A 24 12.24 -0.39 7.05
CA ILE A 24 12.80 0.63 7.97
C ILE A 24 13.17 1.95 7.30
N GLY A 25 13.01 2.06 5.97
CA GLY A 25 13.47 3.24 5.21
C GLY A 25 14.99 3.41 5.26
N GLY A 26 15.73 2.35 4.91
CA GLY A 26 17.19 2.36 4.91
C GLY A 26 17.77 3.38 3.93
N ASP A 27 19.00 3.83 4.16
CA ASP A 27 19.66 4.92 3.41
C ASP A 27 19.67 4.70 1.88
N SER A 28 19.84 3.46 1.43
CA SER A 28 19.80 3.10 0.01
C SER A 28 18.40 2.83 -0.55
N SER A 29 17.35 2.89 0.26
CA SER A 29 15.95 2.62 -0.15
C SER A 29 15.28 3.89 -0.65
N GLY A 30 14.90 3.91 -1.92
CA GLY A 30 14.20 5.03 -2.55
C GLY A 30 12.68 4.97 -2.35
N ASP A 31 12.20 5.30 -1.15
CA ASP A 31 10.76 5.21 -0.83
C ASP A 31 10.02 6.51 -1.18
N ILE A 32 9.26 6.52 -2.28
CA ILE A 32 8.51 7.68 -2.78
C ILE A 32 7.02 7.34 -2.90
N PHE A 33 6.15 8.22 -2.39
CA PHE A 33 4.70 7.99 -2.36
C PHE A 33 3.93 9.11 -3.06
N LEU A 34 2.92 8.72 -3.84
CA LEU A 34 1.98 9.63 -4.51
C LEU A 34 0.54 9.25 -4.13
N ALA A 35 -0.26 10.26 -3.77
CA ALA A 35 -1.69 10.10 -3.52
C ALA A 35 -2.47 11.12 -4.36
N PHE A 36 -3.55 10.68 -5.00
CA PHE A 36 -4.45 11.53 -5.76
C PHE A 36 -5.92 11.19 -5.44
N SER A 37 -6.83 12.13 -5.69
CA SER A 37 -8.27 11.90 -5.57
C SER A 37 -8.92 12.15 -6.92
N THR A 38 -9.83 11.27 -7.32
CA THR A 38 -10.61 11.38 -8.56
C THR A 38 -11.91 12.17 -8.39
N ALA A 39 -12.27 12.55 -7.16
CA ALA A 39 -13.60 13.04 -6.84
C ALA A 39 -13.86 14.49 -7.30
N ASN A 40 -12.84 15.35 -7.31
CA ASN A 40 -12.97 16.74 -7.74
C ASN A 40 -12.42 16.90 -9.15
N ILE A 41 -13.30 16.90 -10.16
CA ILE A 41 -12.92 17.13 -11.57
C ILE A 41 -12.93 18.63 -11.84
N LEU A 42 -11.76 19.21 -12.09
CA LEU A 42 -11.60 20.64 -12.32
C LEU A 42 -11.79 20.98 -13.81
N ASN A 43 -12.96 21.50 -14.17
CA ASN A 43 -13.21 22.06 -15.51
C ASN A 43 -12.40 23.36 -15.71
N LYS A 44 -11.88 23.64 -16.91
CA LYS A 44 -10.99 24.81 -17.14
C LYS A 44 -11.68 26.19 -17.17
N SER A 45 -13.01 26.24 -17.34
CA SER A 45 -13.70 27.46 -17.81
C SER A 45 -14.07 28.49 -16.74
N SER A 46 -14.20 28.12 -15.45
CA SER A 46 -14.64 29.08 -14.41
C SER A 46 -13.50 29.76 -13.65
N THR A 47 -13.67 31.04 -13.32
CA THR A 47 -12.74 31.84 -12.50
C THR A 47 -12.72 31.40 -11.03
N ILE A 48 -13.85 30.91 -10.51
CA ILE A 48 -14.00 30.36 -9.16
C ILE A 48 -14.30 28.86 -9.27
N LYS A 49 -13.67 28.06 -8.41
CA LYS A 49 -13.90 26.60 -8.29
C LYS A 49 -14.50 26.30 -6.93
N VAL A 50 -15.48 25.40 -6.93
CA VAL A 50 -16.02 24.78 -5.72
C VAL A 50 -15.53 23.33 -5.69
N ALA A 51 -15.11 22.85 -4.54
CA ALA A 51 -14.66 21.49 -4.34
C ALA A 51 -15.34 20.93 -3.09
N GLU A 52 -15.72 19.66 -3.17
CA GLU A 52 -16.15 18.91 -2.00
C GLU A 52 -14.92 18.29 -1.33
N PHE A 53 -15.00 18.06 -0.03
CA PHE A 53 -13.94 17.39 0.71
C PHE A 53 -14.48 16.74 1.98
N VAL A 54 -13.84 15.65 2.38
CA VAL A 54 -14.13 14.96 3.63
C VAL A 54 -13.68 15.85 4.79
N SER A 55 -14.50 16.00 5.83
CA SER A 55 -14.11 16.74 7.03
C SER A 55 -12.93 16.04 7.73
N ASN A 56 -12.05 16.81 8.36
CA ASN A 56 -10.84 16.26 8.97
C ASN A 56 -11.13 15.30 10.12
N GLU A 57 -12.27 15.46 10.79
CA GLU A 57 -12.75 14.61 11.88
C GLU A 57 -13.11 13.20 11.39
N GLN A 58 -13.44 13.05 10.11
CA GLN A 58 -13.90 11.81 9.50
C GLN A 58 -12.85 11.15 8.58
N ILE A 59 -11.60 11.66 8.55
CA ILE A 59 -10.58 11.18 7.61
C ILE A 59 -9.84 9.91 8.07
N ASN A 60 -9.90 9.57 9.37
CA ASN A 60 -9.14 8.45 9.94
C ASN A 60 -9.40 7.09 9.26
N PRO A 61 -10.64 6.71 8.89
CA PRO A 61 -10.88 5.48 8.15
C PRO A 61 -10.10 5.39 6.83
N LEU A 62 -9.84 6.52 6.15
CA LEU A 62 -9.00 6.54 4.95
C LEU A 62 -7.53 6.34 5.28
N PHE A 63 -7.06 6.80 6.44
CA PHE A 63 -5.70 6.51 6.90
C PHE A 63 -5.53 5.02 7.19
N ASP A 64 -6.45 4.43 7.94
CA ASP A 64 -6.39 3.00 8.28
C ASP A 64 -6.48 2.13 7.02
N ALA A 65 -7.39 2.46 6.09
CA ALA A 65 -7.50 1.79 4.80
C ALA A 65 -6.21 1.91 3.99
N THR A 66 -5.58 3.09 3.97
CA THR A 66 -4.30 3.29 3.25
C THR A 66 -3.21 2.37 3.80
N ILE A 67 -3.12 2.22 5.13
CA ILE A 67 -2.13 1.34 5.77
C ILE A 67 -2.38 -0.11 5.38
N GLN A 68 -3.62 -0.58 5.49
CA GLN A 68 -4.00 -1.95 5.15
C GLN A 68 -3.76 -2.26 3.66
N CYS A 69 -4.16 -1.36 2.76
CA CYS A 69 -3.95 -1.55 1.33
C CYS A 69 -2.47 -1.64 0.96
N VAL A 70 -1.60 -0.85 1.61
CA VAL A 70 -0.15 -0.90 1.34
C VAL A 70 0.46 -2.20 1.86
N GLU A 71 0.10 -2.61 3.08
CA GLU A 71 0.52 -3.89 3.65
C GLU A 71 0.14 -5.05 2.73
N GLU A 72 -1.12 -5.11 2.30
CA GLU A 72 -1.59 -6.18 1.42
C GLU A 72 -0.99 -6.11 0.01
N ALA A 73 -0.82 -4.92 -0.57
CA ALA A 73 -0.22 -4.75 -1.90
C ALA A 73 1.22 -5.27 -1.97
N ILE A 74 2.02 -5.04 -0.92
CA ILE A 74 3.39 -5.55 -0.85
C ILE A 74 3.38 -7.08 -0.67
N ILE A 75 2.49 -7.63 0.15
CA ILE A 75 2.34 -9.09 0.26
C ILE A 75 1.95 -9.69 -1.09
N ASN A 76 0.97 -9.10 -1.78
CA ASN A 76 0.49 -9.56 -3.08
C ASN A 76 1.60 -9.52 -4.15
N SER A 77 2.49 -8.53 -4.12
CA SER A 77 3.61 -8.48 -5.07
C SER A 77 4.58 -9.65 -4.86
N LEU A 78 4.86 -10.04 -3.61
CA LEU A 78 5.68 -11.21 -3.30
C LEU A 78 5.01 -12.52 -3.70
N ILE A 79 3.71 -12.65 -3.44
CA ILE A 79 2.93 -13.86 -3.73
C ILE A 79 2.75 -14.06 -5.24
N ALA A 80 2.53 -12.99 -5.99
CA ALA A 80 2.35 -13.03 -7.44
C ALA A 80 3.67 -13.09 -8.24
N ALA A 81 4.82 -12.83 -7.59
CA ALA A 81 6.11 -12.90 -8.25
C ALA A 81 6.44 -14.32 -8.70
N GLU A 82 7.10 -14.43 -9.86
CA GLU A 82 7.63 -15.68 -10.39
C GLU A 82 9.16 -15.70 -10.28
N THR A 83 9.73 -16.91 -10.14
CA THR A 83 11.18 -17.08 -10.16
C THR A 83 11.74 -16.58 -11.49
N MET A 84 12.79 -15.76 -11.45
CA MET A 84 13.41 -15.22 -12.65
C MET A 84 14.94 -15.35 -12.62
N ILE A 85 15.54 -15.32 -13.82
CA ILE A 85 16.98 -15.17 -14.01
C ILE A 85 17.21 -13.84 -14.74
N GLY A 86 17.92 -12.93 -14.08
CA GLY A 86 18.18 -11.57 -14.57
C GLY A 86 19.57 -11.41 -15.19
N TYR A 87 20.00 -10.15 -15.24
CA TYR A 87 21.32 -9.76 -15.75
C TYR A 87 22.45 -10.51 -15.03
N GLY A 88 23.48 -10.91 -15.79
CA GLY A 88 24.62 -11.64 -15.25
C GLY A 88 24.32 -13.07 -14.78
N GLY A 89 23.14 -13.63 -15.12
CA GLY A 89 22.74 -14.97 -14.71
C GLY A 89 22.29 -15.07 -13.25
N ILE A 90 22.04 -13.94 -12.59
CA ILE A 90 21.54 -13.91 -11.21
C ILE A 90 20.12 -14.45 -11.17
N ARG A 91 19.91 -15.52 -10.41
CA ARG A 91 18.61 -16.10 -10.14
C ARG A 91 17.99 -15.51 -8.88
N VAL A 92 16.72 -15.13 -8.95
CA VAL A 92 15.89 -14.72 -7.81
C VAL A 92 14.66 -15.60 -7.78
N ASP A 93 14.47 -16.35 -6.70
CA ASP A 93 13.33 -17.24 -6.55
C ASP A 93 12.09 -16.51 -6.03
N ALA A 94 10.92 -16.91 -6.54
CA ALA A 94 9.64 -16.53 -5.95
C ALA A 94 9.50 -17.08 -4.53
N ILE A 95 8.65 -16.43 -3.73
CA ILE A 95 8.34 -16.92 -2.40
C ILE A 95 7.61 -18.28 -2.49
N SER A 96 8.07 -19.27 -1.75
CA SER A 96 7.40 -20.58 -1.72
C SER A 96 6.09 -20.50 -0.95
N HIS A 97 4.96 -20.63 -1.65
CA HIS A 97 3.62 -20.59 -1.05
C HIS A 97 3.43 -21.69 0.01
N ASP A 98 3.93 -22.90 -0.24
CA ASP A 98 3.88 -24.01 0.72
C ASP A 98 4.61 -23.67 2.03
N ASN A 99 5.79 -23.06 1.93
CA ASN A 99 6.54 -22.64 3.11
C ASN A 99 5.82 -21.51 3.86
N VAL A 100 5.23 -20.55 3.14
CA VAL A 100 4.41 -19.49 3.75
C VAL A 100 3.24 -20.11 4.52
N ILE A 101 2.46 -21.00 3.90
CA ILE A 101 1.33 -21.69 4.54
C ILE A 101 1.79 -22.46 5.78
N LYS A 102 2.89 -23.21 5.67
CA LYS A 102 3.47 -23.97 6.79
C LYS A 102 3.85 -23.07 7.96
N ILE A 103 4.48 -21.93 7.69
CA ILE A 103 4.85 -20.94 8.71
C ILE A 103 3.60 -20.32 9.34
N LEU A 104 2.62 -19.88 8.55
CA LEU A 104 1.40 -19.29 9.07
C LEU A 104 0.62 -20.28 9.95
N LYS A 105 0.55 -21.56 9.58
CA LYS A 105 -0.02 -22.62 10.43
C LYS A 105 0.74 -22.79 11.73
N LYS A 106 2.09 -22.84 11.69
CA LYS A 106 2.95 -22.95 12.88
C LYS A 106 2.67 -21.85 13.90
N TYR A 107 2.34 -20.63 13.46
CA TYR A 107 2.05 -19.48 14.32
C TYR A 107 0.55 -19.23 14.55
N ASN A 108 -0.33 -20.17 14.18
CA ASN A 108 -1.79 -20.04 14.32
C ASN A 108 -2.31 -18.74 13.68
N ARG A 109 -1.86 -18.44 12.46
CA ARG A 109 -2.27 -17.28 11.65
C ARG A 109 -3.04 -17.65 10.39
N LEU A 110 -3.17 -18.95 10.12
CA LEU A 110 -4.02 -19.48 9.06
C LEU A 110 -5.06 -20.39 9.71
N ASN A 111 -6.33 -19.96 9.69
CA ASN A 111 -7.44 -20.78 10.17
C ASN A 111 -7.99 -21.59 9.00
N ASP A 112 -8.27 -22.88 9.20
CA ASP A 112 -8.94 -23.73 8.22
C ASP A 112 -10.45 -23.42 8.14
N ARG A 113 -10.83 -22.14 8.04
CA ARG A 113 -12.24 -21.77 7.82
C ARG A 113 -12.59 -22.07 6.36
N LYS A 114 -13.21 -23.24 6.15
CA LYS A 114 -14.18 -23.43 5.08
C LYS A 114 -15.39 -22.55 5.41
N GLU A 115 -15.62 -21.51 4.63
CA GLU A 115 -16.99 -21.05 4.40
C GLU A 115 -17.73 -22.09 3.55
#